data_AF-A0A7V6VLD4-F1
#
_entry.id   AF-A0A7V6VLD4-F1
#
_cell.length_a   1.000
_cell.length_b   1.000
_cell.length_c   1.000
_cell.angle_alpha   90.00
_cell.angle_beta   90.00
_cell.angle_gamma   90.00
#
_symmetry.space_group_name_H-M   'P 1'
#
loop_
_entity.id
_entity.type
_entity.pdbx_description
1 polymer ?
#
loop_
_entity_poly.entity_id
_entity_poly.type
_entity_poly.pdbx_seq_one_letter_code
_entity_poly.pdbx_strand_id
1 'polypeptide(L)'
;MTETALDRATELAPLIERVHGPNHPELTRVRELTEQIAAAGPGGDVGALFAELRSVTSDFALPEDACEAYTGTYQALQEAEAALAPRA
;
A
#
# COMPACT_ATOMS: atom_id res chain seq x y z
N MET A 1 -0.72 21.64 2.49
CA MET A 1 -1.66 20.54 2.74
C MET A 1 -0.85 19.44 3.39
N THR A 2 -1.33 18.85 4.48
CA THR A 2 -0.60 17.75 5.14
C THR A 2 -0.75 16.51 4.28
N GLU A 3 0.37 15.95 3.81
CA GLU A 3 0.42 14.68 3.09
C GLU A 3 -0.16 13.57 3.99
N THR A 4 -1.08 12.76 3.45
CA THR A 4 -1.63 11.61 4.19
C THR A 4 -0.76 10.38 4.00
N ALA A 5 -0.90 9.38 4.88
CA ALA A 5 -0.21 8.10 4.69
C ALA A 5 -0.57 7.45 3.35
N LEU A 6 -1.81 7.61 2.88
CA LEU A 6 -2.24 7.10 1.57
C LEU A 6 -1.59 7.86 0.41
N ASP A 7 -1.42 9.18 0.51
CA ASP A 7 -0.68 9.96 -0.50
C ASP A 7 0.74 9.42 -0.64
N ARG A 8 1.45 9.25 0.48
CA ARG A 8 2.80 8.70 0.50
C ARG A 8 2.86 7.29 -0.10
N ALA A 9 1.94 6.41 0.28
CA ALA A 9 1.87 5.06 -0.28
C ALA A 9 1.67 5.08 -1.80
N THR A 10 0.82 5.98 -2.29
CA THR A 10 0.52 6.15 -3.72
C THR A 10 1.75 6.63 -4.50
N GLU A 11 2.56 7.52 -3.91
CA GLU A 11 3.81 7.98 -4.53
C GLU A 11 4.91 6.90 -4.55
N LEU A 12 5.02 6.10 -3.48
CA LEU A 12 6.10 5.11 -3.35
C LEU A 12 5.82 3.79 -4.08
N ALA A 13 4.56 3.34 -4.16
CA ALA A 13 4.17 2.09 -4.80
C ALA A 13 4.73 1.91 -6.24
N PRO A 14 4.60 2.87 -7.17
CA PRO A 14 5.19 2.73 -8.51
C PRO A 14 6.72 2.74 -8.51
N LEU A 15 7.36 3.38 -7.53
CA LEU A 15 8.82 3.39 -7.42
C LEU A 15 9.35 2.03 -7.00
N ILE A 16 8.73 1.39 -6.03
CA ILE A 16 9.15 0.06 -5.57
C ILE A 16 8.83 -1.01 -6.61
N GLU A 17 7.69 -0.93 -7.30
CA GLU A 17 7.38 -1.82 -8.43
C GLU A 17 8.43 -1.68 -9.54
N ARG A 18 8.81 -0.46 -9.90
CA ARG A 18 9.80 -0.22 -10.96
C ARG A 18 11.17 -0.84 -10.65
N VAL A 19 11.59 -0.84 -9.38
CA VAL A 19 12.91 -1.32 -8.96
C VAL A 19 12.91 -2.81 -8.63
N HIS A 20 11.88 -3.28 -7.91
CA HIS A 20 11.80 -4.62 -7.34
C HIS A 20 10.85 -5.55 -8.11
N GLY A 21 9.96 -5.02 -8.96
CA GLY A 21 8.94 -5.78 -9.69
C GLY A 21 9.44 -6.99 -10.50
N PRO A 22 10.65 -6.97 -11.11
CA PRO A 22 11.20 -8.18 -11.74
C PRO A 22 11.39 -9.37 -10.79
N ASN A 23 11.64 -9.11 -9.50
CA ASN A 23 11.79 -10.14 -8.46
C ASN A 23 10.51 -10.35 -7.64
N HIS A 24 9.65 -9.33 -7.60
CA HIS A 24 8.45 -9.24 -6.76
C HIS A 24 7.23 -8.87 -7.62
N PRO A 25 6.69 -9.83 -8.41
CA PRO A 25 5.59 -9.58 -9.34
C PRO A 25 4.28 -9.15 -8.64
N GLU A 26 4.14 -9.43 -7.34
CA GLU A 26 3.04 -8.94 -6.51
C GLU A 26 3.00 -7.41 -6.39
N LEU A 27 4.13 -6.72 -6.60
CA LEU A 27 4.19 -5.26 -6.48
C LEU A 27 3.34 -4.53 -7.52
N THR A 28 3.11 -5.13 -8.69
CA THR A 28 2.12 -4.61 -9.63
C THR A 28 0.74 -4.58 -9.00
N ARG A 29 0.36 -5.65 -8.29
CA ARG A 29 -0.92 -5.72 -7.61
C ARG A 29 -0.99 -4.78 -6.41
N VAL A 30 0.10 -4.63 -5.66
CA VAL A 30 0.19 -3.64 -4.56
C VAL A 30 -0.04 -2.23 -5.08
N ARG A 31 0.58 -1.83 -6.20
CA ARG A 31 0.36 -0.52 -6.82
C ARG A 31 -1.10 -0.34 -7.23
N GLU A 32 -1.67 -1.29 -7.95
CA GLU A 32 -3.07 -1.21 -8.41
C GLU A 32 -4.07 -1.10 -7.24
N LEU A 33 -3.87 -1.87 -6.17
CA LEU A 33 -4.72 -1.80 -4.99
C LEU A 33 -4.57 -0.46 -4.27
N THR A 34 -3.35 0.07 -4.17
CA THR A 34 -3.08 1.39 -3.59
C THR A 34 -3.82 2.49 -4.36
N GLU A 35 -3.75 2.46 -5.70
CA GLU A 35 -4.47 3.40 -6.58
C GLU A 35 -5.99 3.29 -6.42
N GLN A 36 -6.53 2.07 -6.31
CA GLN A 36 -7.96 1.84 -6.08
C GLN A 36 -8.43 2.38 -4.73
N ILE A 37 -7.64 2.20 -3.66
CA ILE A 37 -7.94 2.74 -2.34
C ILE A 37 -7.93 4.28 -2.37
N ALA A 38 -6.94 4.88 -3.04
CA ALA A 38 -6.89 6.33 -3.24
C ALA A 38 -8.10 6.86 -4.04
N ALA A 39 -8.51 6.13 -5.09
CA ALA A 39 -9.64 6.50 -5.94
C ALA A 39 -11.00 6.38 -5.23
N ALA A 40 -11.13 5.46 -4.27
CA ALA A 40 -12.38 5.30 -3.49
C ALA A 40 -12.71 6.55 -2.66
N GLY A 41 -11.69 7.31 -2.27
CA GLY A 41 -11.83 8.57 -1.55
C GLY A 41 -12.35 8.42 -0.11
N PRO A 42 -12.59 9.55 0.58
CA PRO A 42 -13.03 9.55 1.98
C PRO A 42 -14.41 8.90 2.15
N GLY A 43 -14.50 7.88 3.00
CA GLY A 43 -15.75 7.16 3.26
C GLY A 43 -16.09 6.07 2.23
N GLY A 44 -15.20 5.79 1.28
CA GLY A 44 -15.31 4.62 0.40
C GLY A 44 -15.14 3.31 1.17
N ASP A 45 -15.84 2.26 0.73
CA ASP A 45 -15.66 0.90 1.27
C ASP A 45 -14.38 0.29 0.71
N VAL A 46 -13.28 0.52 1.43
CA VAL A 46 -11.93 0.04 1.10
C VAL A 46 -11.52 -1.22 1.87
N GLY A 47 -12.42 -1.76 2.71
CA GLY A 47 -12.09 -2.89 3.59
C GLY A 47 -11.68 -4.14 2.82
N ALA A 48 -12.38 -4.45 1.73
CA ALA A 48 -12.03 -5.56 0.85
C ALA A 48 -10.68 -5.34 0.13
N LEU A 49 -10.37 -4.10 -0.25
CA LEU A 49 -9.11 -3.75 -0.90
C LEU A 49 -7.92 -3.92 0.05
N PHE A 50 -8.05 -3.46 1.31
CA PHE A 50 -7.02 -3.67 2.33
C PHE A 50 -6.86 -5.16 2.71
N ALA A 51 -7.95 -5.93 2.74
CA ALA A 51 -7.87 -7.38 2.97
C ALA A 51 -7.10 -8.09 1.85
N GLU A 52 -7.35 -7.72 0.59
CA GLU A 52 -6.56 -8.23 -0.54
C GLU A 52 -5.10 -7.78 -0.44
N LEU A 53 -4.87 -6.52 -0.07
CA LEU A 53 -3.53 -5.95 0.07
C LEU A 53 -2.70 -6.71 1.12
N ARG A 54 -3.29 -7.08 2.26
CA ARG A 54 -2.65 -7.99 3.24
C ARG A 54 -2.35 -9.36 2.65
N SER A 55 -3.28 -9.93 1.89
CA SER A 55 -3.07 -11.25 1.29
C SER A 55 -1.90 -11.26 0.30
N VAL A 56 -1.76 -10.24 -0.56
CA VAL A 56 -0.69 -10.21 -1.57
C VAL A 56 0.67 -9.84 -0.98
N THR A 57 0.68 -9.06 0.11
CA THR A 57 1.91 -8.64 0.80
C THR A 57 2.34 -9.59 1.93
N SER A 58 1.63 -10.71 2.11
CA SER A 58 1.83 -11.62 3.25
C SER A 58 1.80 -10.87 4.59
N ASP A 59 0.71 -10.13 4.83
CA ASP A 59 0.52 -9.25 5.99
C ASP A 59 1.62 -8.19 6.14
N PHE A 60 2.01 -7.56 5.01
CA PHE A 60 3.08 -6.56 4.94
C PHE A 60 4.44 -7.10 5.40
N ALA A 61 4.73 -8.37 5.16
CA ALA A 61 6.04 -8.95 5.44
C ALA A 61 7.08 -8.34 4.50
N LEU A 62 8.22 -7.90 5.05
CA LEU A 62 9.32 -7.36 4.26
C LEU A 62 10.19 -8.49 3.70
N PRO A 63 10.48 -8.51 2.39
CA PRO A 63 11.44 -9.45 1.82
C PRO A 63 12.89 -9.10 2.23
N GLU A 64 13.82 -10.02 2.00
CA GLU A 64 15.23 -9.86 2.36
C GLU A 64 15.94 -8.72 1.64
N ASP A 65 15.48 -8.35 0.45
CA ASP A 65 16.01 -7.26 -0.38
C ASP A 65 15.22 -5.96 -0.24
N ALA A 66 14.34 -5.85 0.78
CA ALA A 66 13.55 -4.64 1.02
C ALA A 66 14.45 -3.42 1.30
N CYS A 67 14.26 -2.36 0.52
CA CYS A 67 14.90 -1.07 0.76
C CYS A 67 14.06 -0.16 1.66
N GLU A 68 14.59 1.02 2.00
CA GLU A 68 13.88 2.04 2.79
C GLU A 68 12.55 2.46 2.13
N ALA A 69 12.52 2.60 0.81
CA ALA A 69 11.29 2.93 0.08
C ALA A 69 10.24 1.82 0.18
N TYR A 70 10.64 0.54 0.07
CA TYR A 70 9.75 -0.61 0.25
C TYR A 70 9.13 -0.61 1.65
N THR A 71 9.98 -0.48 2.66
CA THR A 71 9.56 -0.41 4.07
C THR A 71 8.62 0.75 4.29
N GLY A 72 8.95 1.92 3.75
CA GLY A 72 8.13 3.12 3.82
C GLY A 72 6.77 2.97 3.13
N THR A 73 6.69 2.28 1.99
CA THR A 73 5.41 1.98 1.33
C THR A 73 4.52 1.13 2.22
N TYR A 74 5.06 0.04 2.79
CA TYR A 74 4.27 -0.89 3.60
C TYR A 74 3.80 -0.25 4.91
N GLN A 75 4.67 0.53 5.57
CA GLN A 75 4.29 1.31 6.74
C GLN A 75 3.18 2.33 6.42
N ALA A 76 3.33 3.06 5.32
CA ALA A 76 2.33 4.03 4.88
C ALA A 76 0.97 3.37 4.57
N LEU A 77 0.97 2.18 3.97
CA LEU A 77 -0.25 1.41 3.72
C LEU A 77 -0.93 0.93 5.01
N GLN A 78 -0.16 0.47 5.99
CA GLN A 78 -0.69 0.08 7.31
C GLN A 78 -1.28 1.29 8.06
N GLU A 79 -0.60 2.44 8.01
CA GLU A 79 -1.11 3.70 8.58
C GLU A 79 -2.38 4.18 7.88
N ALA A 80 -2.44 4.08 6.55
CA ALA A 80 -3.62 4.40 5.76
C ALA A 80 -4.79 3.48 6.11
N GLU A 81 -4.55 2.17 6.26
CA GLU A 81 -5.56 1.21 6.70
C GLU A 81 -6.11 1.59 8.07
N ALA A 82 -5.24 1.90 9.04
CA ALA A 82 -5.66 2.31 10.38
C ALA A 82 -6.46 3.62 10.39
N ALA A 83 -6.14 4.56 9.48
CA ALA A 83 -6.84 5.83 9.35
C ALA A 83 -8.21 5.70 8.66
N LEU A 84 -8.35 4.76 7.73
CA LEU A 84 -9.55 4.53 6.93
C LEU A 84 -10.47 3.44 7.49
N ALA A 85 -9.95 2.58 8.36
CA ALA A 85 -10.74 1.57 9.05
C ALA A 85 -11.86 2.24 9.86
N PRO A 86 -13.09 1.70 9.84
CA PRO A 86 -14.16 2.21 10.67
C PRO A 86 -13.74 2.13 12.13
N ARG A 87 -13.75 3.28 12.83
CA ARG A 87 -13.54 3.32 14.28
C ARG A 87 -14.72 2.60 14.91
N ALA A 88 -14.47 1.43 15.51
CA ALA A 88 -15.43 0.70 16.33
C ALA A 88 -15.82 1.51 17.57
#